data_AF-A0A8X8FX31-F1
#
_entry.id   AF-A0A8X8FX31-F1
#
_cell.length_a   1.000
_cell.length_b   1.000
_cell.length_c   1.000
_cell.angle_alpha   90.00
_cell.angle_beta   90.00
_cell.angle_gamma   90.00
#
_symmetry.space_group_name_H-M   'P 1'
#
loop_
_entity.id
_entity.type
_entity.pdbx_description
1 polymer ?
#
loop_
_entity_poly.entity_id
_entity_poly.type
_entity_poly.pdbx_seq_one_letter_code
_entity_poly.pdbx_strand_id
1 'polypeptide(L)'
;MKGTQFMYCSNCGNKLEINQKFCDNCGNKIEVNDLKNYDSSYSQNDNINYSPVSNINKKPWQLYLDTWKHIFNYQGVTSRRGFWWAFLFHDISLALVSGVFGRSTILTFFLRIIIFLPILSSAVRRMRDVNKPIFIPYVLIIGSLVFNEYMFNPYILLIPRIILFITMIIFIVFACFETTGNSNRKRIN
;
A
#
# COMPACT_ATOMS: atom_id res chain seq x y z
N MET A 1 -16.23 -11.74 -18.11
CA MET A 1 -15.85 -11.83 -19.53
C MET A 1 -14.40 -11.35 -19.63
N LYS A 2 -13.43 -12.23 -19.91
CA LYS A 2 -12.01 -11.83 -20.10
C LYS A 2 -11.87 -11.33 -21.53
N GLY A 3 -11.51 -10.06 -21.72
CA GLY A 3 -11.12 -9.52 -23.02
C GLY A 3 -9.83 -10.21 -23.45
N THR A 4 -9.94 -11.05 -24.46
CA THR A 4 -8.81 -11.75 -25.06
C THR A 4 -8.07 -10.76 -25.95
N GLN A 5 -6.88 -10.35 -25.53
CA GLN A 5 -5.94 -9.61 -26.36
C GLN A 5 -5.45 -10.58 -27.45
N PHE A 6 -5.65 -10.19 -28.71
CA PHE A 6 -5.22 -10.96 -29.87
C PHE A 6 -4.35 -10.07 -30.74
N MET A 7 -3.24 -10.61 -31.21
CA MET A 7 -2.42 -9.98 -32.24
C MET A 7 -2.55 -10.78 -33.54
N TYR A 8 -2.19 -10.16 -34.67
CA TYR A 8 -2.24 -10.79 -35.98
C TYR A 8 -0.83 -10.92 -36.55
N CYS A 9 -0.57 -12.00 -37.29
CA CYS A 9 0.71 -12.20 -37.94
C CYS A 9 0.96 -11.09 -38.97
N SER A 10 2.11 -10.43 -38.89
CA SER A 10 2.52 -9.41 -39.87
C SER A 10 2.71 -9.93 -41.29
N ASN A 11 2.93 -11.25 -41.45
CA ASN A 11 3.18 -11.86 -42.74
C ASN A 11 1.92 -12.43 -43.42
N CYS A 12 0.97 -12.99 -42.67
CA CYS A 12 -0.21 -13.65 -43.25
C CYS A 12 -1.56 -13.18 -42.67
N GLY A 13 -1.55 -12.29 -41.69
CA GLY A 13 -2.77 -11.78 -41.04
C GLY A 13 -3.51 -12.80 -40.17
N ASN A 14 -2.97 -14.01 -39.95
CA ASN A 14 -3.62 -14.99 -39.08
C ASN A 14 -3.61 -14.54 -37.62
N LYS A 15 -4.67 -14.87 -36.89
CA LYS A 15 -4.83 -14.55 -35.47
C LYS A 15 -3.86 -15.38 -34.63
N LEU A 16 -3.13 -14.70 -33.75
CA LEU A 16 -2.12 -15.31 -32.89
C LEU A 16 -2.57 -15.31 -31.43
N GLU A 17 -2.26 -16.42 -30.77
CA GLU A 17 -2.34 -16.61 -29.33
C GLU A 17 -1.13 -16.02 -28.61
N ILE A 18 -1.34 -15.57 -27.37
CA ILE A 18 -0.31 -14.92 -26.55
C ILE A 18 0.78 -15.95 -26.21
N ASN A 19 2.04 -15.61 -26.53
CA ASN A 19 3.28 -16.40 -26.32
C ASN A 19 3.63 -17.47 -27.37
N GLN A 20 2.99 -17.49 -28.54
CA GLN A 20 3.47 -18.37 -29.62
C GLN A 20 4.76 -17.83 -30.26
N LYS A 21 5.74 -18.72 -30.46
CA LYS A 21 7.07 -18.39 -31.02
C LYS A 21 7.09 -18.37 -32.55
N PHE A 22 6.10 -19.00 -33.17
CA PHE A 22 5.94 -19.13 -34.62
C PHE A 22 4.44 -19.09 -34.94
N CYS A 23 4.09 -18.59 -36.12
CA CYS A 23 2.71 -18.62 -36.61
C CYS A 23 2.35 -20.01 -37.12
N ASP A 24 1.30 -20.61 -36.57
CA ASP A 24 0.84 -21.96 -36.96
C ASP A 24 0.37 -22.07 -38.43
N ASN A 25 0.05 -20.94 -39.07
CA ASN A 25 -0.47 -20.93 -40.44
C ASN A 25 0.60 -20.68 -41.52
N CYS A 26 1.63 -19.88 -41.24
CA CYS A 26 2.65 -19.53 -42.25
C CYS A 26 4.09 -19.85 -41.84
N GLY A 27 4.30 -20.37 -40.61
CA GLY A 27 5.62 -20.73 -40.11
C GLY A 27 6.52 -19.53 -39.77
N ASN A 28 6.05 -18.29 -39.92
CA ASN A 28 6.87 -17.11 -39.64
C ASN A 28 7.22 -17.03 -38.14
N LYS A 29 8.48 -16.75 -37.83
CA LYS A 29 8.95 -16.59 -36.45
C LYS A 29 8.48 -15.27 -35.87
N ILE A 30 7.99 -15.30 -34.63
CA ILE A 30 7.49 -14.12 -33.92
C ILE A 30 8.55 -13.73 -32.88
N GLU A 31 9.15 -12.56 -33.04
CA GLU A 31 10.19 -12.09 -32.13
C GLU A 31 9.56 -11.49 -30.87
N VAL A 32 9.96 -12.01 -29.70
CA VAL A 32 9.43 -11.63 -28.37
C VAL A 32 9.77 -10.18 -27.98
N ASN A 33 10.59 -9.48 -28.78
CA ASN A 33 10.89 -8.06 -28.56
C ASN A 33 9.70 -7.13 -28.84
N ASP A 34 8.67 -7.60 -29.56
CA ASP A 34 7.42 -6.86 -29.76
C ASP A 34 6.47 -6.91 -28.55
N LEU A 35 6.81 -7.66 -27.49
CA LEU A 35 6.07 -7.67 -26.21
C LEU A 35 6.55 -6.62 -25.21
N LYS A 36 7.58 -5.82 -25.55
CA LYS A 36 8.15 -4.77 -24.68
C LYS A 36 7.96 -3.34 -25.19
N ASN A 37 7.20 -3.15 -26.26
CA ASN A 37 6.87 -1.84 -26.81
C ASN A 37 5.37 -1.54 -26.75
N TYR A 38 4.81 -1.57 -25.53
CA TYR A 38 3.63 -0.76 -25.22
C TYR A 38 3.88 -0.02 -23.91
N ASP A 39 4.81 0.93 -23.96
CA ASP A 39 4.90 2.02 -23.01
C ASP A 39 5.34 3.25 -23.79
N SER A 40 4.37 4.07 -24.22
CA SER A 40 4.43 5.55 -24.26
C SER A 40 3.55 6.15 -25.37
N SER A 41 2.26 6.24 -25.09
CA SER A 41 1.47 7.47 -25.30
C SER A 41 0.05 7.24 -24.77
N TYR A 42 -0.20 7.53 -23.50
CA TYR A 42 -1.56 7.87 -23.11
C TYR A 42 -1.57 8.98 -22.08
N SER A 43 -2.11 10.10 -22.55
CA SER A 43 -2.51 11.29 -21.83
C SER A 43 -3.32 10.96 -20.58
N GLN A 44 -3.16 11.81 -19.57
CA GLN A 44 -4.09 11.94 -18.46
C GLN A 44 -5.51 12.05 -19.00
N ASN A 45 -6.31 11.01 -18.78
CA ASN A 45 -7.75 11.10 -18.83
C ASN A 45 -8.28 10.33 -17.63
N ASP A 46 -8.71 11.11 -16.65
CA ASP A 46 -9.52 10.69 -15.52
C ASP A 46 -10.73 9.94 -16.05
N ASN A 47 -10.84 8.65 -15.72
CA ASN A 47 -12.04 7.80 -15.63
C ASN A 47 -11.60 6.32 -15.44
N ILE A 48 -10.94 5.99 -14.33
CA ILE A 48 -10.42 4.64 -14.11
C ILE A 48 -11.44 3.77 -13.39
N ASN A 49 -12.11 2.90 -14.16
CA ASN A 49 -12.65 1.64 -13.66
C ASN A 49 -11.49 0.71 -13.26
N TYR A 50 -11.26 0.62 -11.95
CA TYR A 50 -10.19 -0.17 -11.31
C TYR A 50 -10.29 -1.67 -11.64
N SER A 51 -9.31 -2.20 -12.38
CA SER A 51 -9.10 -3.63 -12.65
C SER A 51 -7.92 -4.19 -11.83
N PRO A 52 -8.00 -5.42 -11.27
CA PRO A 52 -7.17 -5.85 -10.13
C PRO A 52 -5.85 -6.60 -10.49
N VAL A 53 -5.23 -6.35 -11.66
CA VAL A 53 -4.13 -7.20 -12.20
C VAL A 53 -2.77 -6.48 -12.27
N SER A 54 -2.39 -5.68 -11.26
CA SER A 54 -1.04 -5.07 -11.22
C SER A 54 -0.25 -5.31 -9.92
N ASN A 55 -0.77 -6.11 -8.98
CA ASN A 55 -0.27 -6.16 -7.60
C ASN A 55 0.94 -7.07 -7.34
N ILE A 56 1.63 -7.60 -8.36
CA ILE A 56 2.82 -8.46 -8.12
C ILE A 56 4.13 -7.64 -8.11
N ASN A 57 4.21 -6.56 -8.91
CA ASN A 57 5.47 -5.85 -9.19
C ASN A 57 5.48 -4.37 -8.80
N LYS A 58 4.54 -3.89 -7.97
CA LYS A 58 4.59 -2.50 -7.48
C LYS A 58 5.87 -2.25 -6.68
N LYS A 59 6.55 -1.15 -7.01
CA LYS A 59 7.75 -0.72 -6.28
C LYS A 59 7.36 -0.32 -4.84
N PRO A 60 8.27 -0.47 -3.86
CA PRO A 60 8.00 -0.13 -2.45
C PRO A 60 7.32 1.22 -2.22
N TRP A 61 7.83 2.29 -2.83
CA TRP A 61 7.29 3.64 -2.66
C TRP A 61 5.89 3.81 -3.30
N GLN A 62 5.58 3.06 -4.36
CA GLN A 62 4.24 3.09 -4.97
C GLN A 62 3.19 2.53 -4.02
N LEU A 63 3.55 1.52 -3.22
CA LEU A 63 2.66 0.96 -2.18
C LEU A 63 2.35 1.99 -1.09
N TYR A 64 3.33 2.83 -0.73
CA TYR A 64 3.12 3.92 0.21
C TYR A 64 2.18 4.99 -0.37
N LEU A 65 2.40 5.42 -1.61
CA LEU A 65 1.52 6.39 -2.27
C LEU A 65 0.10 5.85 -2.52
N ASP A 66 -0.04 4.56 -2.82
CA ASP A 66 -1.36 3.93 -2.95
C ASP A 66 -2.16 4.01 -1.64
N THR A 67 -1.47 3.99 -0.51
CA THR A 67 -2.08 4.15 0.82
C THR A 67 -2.66 5.56 0.99
N TRP A 68 -1.92 6.58 0.54
CA TRP A 68 -2.40 7.98 0.52
C TRP A 68 -3.60 8.17 -0.42
N LYS A 69 -3.56 7.61 -1.63
CA LYS A 69 -4.66 7.71 -2.59
C LYS A 69 -5.97 7.14 -2.04
N HIS A 70 -5.87 6.08 -1.24
CA HIS A 70 -7.02 5.37 -0.67
C HIS A 70 -7.19 5.64 0.82
N ILE A 71 -6.79 6.81 1.29
CA ILE A 71 -6.80 7.15 2.72
C ILE A 71 -8.20 7.06 3.35
N PHE A 72 -9.25 7.44 2.62
CA PHE A 72 -10.63 7.38 3.10
C PHE A 72 -11.35 6.08 2.71
N ASN A 73 -10.72 5.19 1.95
CA ASN A 73 -11.31 3.90 1.60
C ASN A 73 -11.02 2.87 2.68
N TYR A 74 -11.91 2.76 3.67
CA TYR A 74 -11.81 1.78 4.75
C TYR A 74 -12.30 0.38 4.36
N GLN A 75 -12.89 0.19 3.17
CA GLN A 75 -13.54 -1.08 2.81
C GLN A 75 -12.61 -2.05 2.07
N GLY A 76 -11.63 -1.58 1.30
CA GLY A 76 -10.75 -2.46 0.53
C GLY A 76 -9.76 -3.27 1.37
N VAL A 77 -9.10 -4.24 0.74
CA VAL A 77 -8.15 -5.18 1.37
C VAL A 77 -6.72 -4.71 1.19
N THR A 78 -5.96 -4.75 2.28
CA THR A 78 -4.54 -4.40 2.31
C THR A 78 -3.70 -5.68 2.34
N SER A 79 -2.87 -5.88 1.33
CA SER A 79 -1.88 -6.97 1.33
C SER A 79 -0.85 -6.78 2.44
N ARG A 80 -0.28 -7.89 2.94
CA ARG A 80 0.80 -7.86 3.94
C ARG A 80 2.00 -7.04 3.46
N ARG A 81 2.46 -7.32 2.24
CA ARG A 81 3.59 -6.62 1.62
C ARG A 81 3.31 -5.12 1.54
N GLY A 82 2.13 -4.73 1.06
CA GLY A 82 1.78 -3.33 0.94
C GLY A 82 1.66 -2.62 2.29
N PHE A 83 1.13 -3.30 3.31
CA PHE A 83 1.07 -2.78 4.68
C PHE A 83 2.48 -2.55 5.27
N TRP A 84 3.37 -3.53 5.21
CA TRP A 84 4.71 -3.42 5.80
C TRP A 84 5.58 -2.38 5.11
N TRP A 85 5.50 -2.25 3.79
CA TRP A 85 6.17 -1.15 3.10
C TRP A 85 5.58 0.20 3.50
N ALA A 86 4.26 0.32 3.59
CA ALA A 86 3.63 1.58 4.03
C ALA A 86 4.02 1.96 5.46
N PHE A 87 4.09 0.98 6.38
CA PHE A 87 4.55 1.16 7.75
C PHE A 87 6.01 1.65 7.81
N LEU A 88 6.90 0.99 7.06
CA LEU A 88 8.31 1.39 6.99
C LEU A 88 8.48 2.81 6.44
N PHE A 89 7.81 3.16 5.33
CA PHE A 89 7.92 4.51 4.78
C PHE A 89 7.33 5.58 5.71
N HIS A 90 6.30 5.25 6.47
CA HIS A 90 5.76 6.12 7.50
C HIS A 90 6.80 6.39 8.61
N ASP A 91 7.47 5.35 9.13
CA ASP A 91 8.52 5.50 10.14
C ASP A 91 9.70 6.34 9.62
N ILE A 92 10.13 6.11 8.38
CA ILE A 92 11.17 6.94 7.74
C ILE A 92 10.71 8.40 7.65
N SER A 93 9.46 8.64 7.22
CA SER A 93 8.92 10.00 7.09
C SER A 93 8.87 10.71 8.45
N LEU A 94 8.51 10.00 9.51
CA LEU A 94 8.47 10.53 10.87
C LEU A 94 9.89 10.85 11.41
N ALA A 95 10.85 9.98 11.13
CA ALA A 95 12.26 10.20 11.48
C ALA A 95 12.84 11.41 10.75
N LEU A 96 12.56 11.55 9.44
CA LEU A 96 12.99 12.70 8.65
C LEU A 96 12.41 14.02 9.18
N VAL A 97 11.11 14.07 9.47
CA VAL A 97 10.48 15.27 10.06
C VAL A 97 11.12 15.62 11.40
N SER A 98 11.42 14.61 12.23
CA SER A 98 12.02 14.85 13.54
C SER A 98 13.49 15.28 13.46
N GLY A 99 14.25 14.74 12.51
CA GLY A 99 15.66 15.07 12.31
C GLY A 99 15.88 16.44 11.67
N VAL A 100 15.05 16.82 10.70
CA VAL A 100 15.20 18.08 9.95
C VAL A 100 14.69 19.29 10.75
N PHE A 101 13.56 19.16 11.44
CA PHE A 101 12.90 20.30 12.09
C PHE A 101 13.25 20.45 13.58
N GLY A 102 14.10 19.58 14.14
CA GLY A 102 14.60 19.68 15.52
C GLY A 102 13.51 19.61 16.60
N ARG A 103 13.75 20.26 17.76
CA ARG A 103 12.78 20.30 18.87
C ARG A 103 11.62 21.26 18.57
N SER A 104 10.55 20.69 18.04
CA SER A 104 9.13 21.09 18.06
C SER A 104 8.77 22.58 17.86
N THR A 105 8.30 22.91 16.66
CA THR A 105 7.41 24.06 16.40
C THR A 105 5.96 23.58 16.25
N ILE A 106 4.98 24.49 16.38
CA ILE A 106 3.56 24.20 16.10
C ILE A 106 3.38 23.55 14.70
N LEU A 107 4.18 23.97 13.71
CA LEU A 107 4.19 23.38 12.38
C LEU A 107 4.56 21.89 12.40
N THR A 108 5.60 21.51 13.15
CA THR A 108 6.00 20.08 13.24
C THR A 108 4.92 19.21 13.86
N PHE A 109 4.11 19.74 14.78
CA PHE A 109 2.99 19.02 15.37
C PHE A 109 1.90 18.73 14.32
N PHE A 110 1.50 19.72 13.54
CA PHE A 110 0.54 19.54 12.45
C PHE A 110 1.03 18.57 11.37
N LEU A 111 2.31 18.65 10.99
CA LEU A 111 2.91 17.73 10.02
C LEU A 111 2.87 16.27 10.50
N ARG A 112 3.12 16.02 11.79
CA ARG A 112 3.01 14.68 12.36
C ARG A 112 1.59 14.15 12.26
N ILE A 113 0.58 14.95 12.60
CA ILE A 113 -0.84 14.55 12.50
C ILE A 113 -1.18 14.13 11.06
N ILE A 114 -0.76 14.92 10.07
CA ILE A 114 -1.00 14.62 8.65
C ILE A 114 -0.35 13.29 8.25
N ILE A 115 0.90 13.05 8.66
CA ILE A 115 1.65 11.83 8.34
C ILE A 115 1.04 10.58 9.00
N PHE A 116 0.33 10.72 10.13
CA PHE A 116 -0.37 9.61 10.79
C PHE A 116 -1.67 9.16 10.09
N LEU A 117 -2.30 10.02 9.27
CA LEU A 117 -3.55 9.69 8.59
C LEU A 117 -3.48 8.44 7.68
N PRO A 118 -2.49 8.29 6.77
CA PRO A 118 -2.40 7.11 5.90
C PRO A 118 -2.15 5.82 6.69
N ILE A 119 -1.34 5.88 7.76
CA ILE A 119 -1.03 4.71 8.57
C ILE A 119 -2.25 4.28 9.39
N LEU A 120 -3.03 5.22 9.94
CA LEU A 120 -4.28 4.91 10.63
C LEU A 120 -5.24 4.16 9.72
N SER A 121 -5.48 4.68 8.52
CA SER A 121 -6.38 4.06 7.54
C SER A 121 -5.92 2.65 7.15
N SER A 122 -4.64 2.48 6.80
CA SER A 122 -4.10 1.16 6.44
C SER A 122 -4.10 0.18 7.62
N ALA A 123 -3.80 0.63 8.84
CA ALA A 123 -3.79 -0.19 10.03
C ALA A 123 -5.21 -0.66 10.41
N VAL A 124 -6.21 0.22 10.34
CA VAL A 124 -7.62 -0.14 10.53
C VAL A 124 -8.07 -1.19 9.51
N ARG A 125 -7.74 -0.98 8.22
CA ARG A 125 -8.01 -1.98 7.19
C ARG A 125 -7.34 -3.31 7.51
N ARG A 126 -6.06 -3.28 7.90
CA ARG A 126 -5.27 -4.47 8.19
C ARG A 126 -5.86 -5.26 9.36
N MET A 127 -6.23 -4.59 10.45
CA MET A 127 -6.84 -5.21 11.63
C MET A 127 -8.17 -5.88 11.29
N ARG A 128 -9.00 -5.20 10.50
CA ARG A 128 -10.23 -5.77 9.98
C ARG A 128 -9.98 -6.96 9.04
N ASP A 129 -8.94 -6.90 8.21
CA ASP A 129 -8.59 -7.99 7.28
C ASP A 129 -8.14 -9.27 8.00
N VAL A 130 -7.56 -9.15 9.19
CA VAL A 130 -7.16 -10.29 10.05
C VAL A 130 -8.19 -10.64 11.12
N ASN A 131 -9.38 -9.99 11.09
CA ASN A 131 -10.45 -10.13 12.07
C ASN A 131 -9.98 -9.90 13.53
N LYS A 132 -9.22 -8.84 13.74
CA LYS A 132 -8.72 -8.39 15.06
C LYS A 132 -9.31 -7.03 15.42
N PRO A 133 -9.34 -6.66 16.72
CA PRO A 133 -9.96 -5.43 17.17
C PRO A 133 -9.44 -4.17 16.48
N ILE A 134 -10.37 -3.41 15.88
CA ILE A 134 -10.08 -2.22 15.08
C ILE A 134 -9.59 -1.04 15.95
N PHE A 135 -9.89 -1.04 17.26
CA PHE A 135 -9.49 0.05 18.15
C PHE A 135 -7.98 0.12 18.45
N ILE A 136 -7.23 -0.99 18.29
CA ILE A 136 -5.80 -1.06 18.59
C ILE A 136 -4.99 0.06 17.90
N PRO A 137 -5.09 0.26 16.57
CA PRO A 137 -4.36 1.33 15.90
C PRO A 137 -4.75 2.74 16.37
N TYR A 138 -6.00 2.96 16.79
CA TYR A 138 -6.40 4.25 17.36
C TYR A 138 -5.73 4.51 18.71
N VAL A 139 -5.67 3.49 19.58
CA VAL A 139 -4.99 3.58 20.88
C VAL A 139 -3.51 3.91 20.68
N LEU A 140 -2.85 3.29 19.70
CA LEU A 140 -1.44 3.56 19.40
C LEU A 140 -1.22 5.00 18.91
N ILE A 141 -2.04 5.49 17.99
CA ILE A 141 -1.86 6.83 17.43
C ILE A 141 -2.24 7.92 18.44
N ILE A 142 -3.42 7.81 19.05
CA ILE A 142 -3.87 8.79 20.06
C ILE A 142 -2.92 8.78 21.27
N GLY A 143 -2.56 7.58 21.74
CA GLY A 143 -1.60 7.44 22.84
C GLY A 143 -0.25 8.07 22.52
N SER A 144 0.28 7.87 21.30
CA SER A 144 1.55 8.47 20.88
C SER A 144 1.48 10.00 20.77
N LEU A 145 0.31 10.56 20.43
CA LEU A 145 0.10 12.01 20.38
C LEU A 145 -0.04 12.63 21.77
N VAL A 146 -0.76 11.97 22.68
CA VAL A 146 -1.05 12.45 24.04
C VAL A 146 0.16 12.26 24.97
N PHE A 147 0.76 11.08 25.00
CA PHE A 147 1.87 10.72 25.88
C PHE A 147 3.23 11.11 25.30
N ASN A 148 3.32 12.33 24.79
CA ASN A 148 4.53 12.90 24.24
C ASN A 148 5.31 13.66 25.32
N GLU A 149 6.64 13.64 25.23
CA GLU A 149 7.59 14.26 26.17
C GLU A 149 7.41 15.78 26.33
N TYR A 150 6.61 16.41 25.47
CA TYR A 150 6.30 17.83 25.53
C TYR A 150 5.21 18.20 26.55
N MET A 151 4.25 17.31 26.83
CA MET A 151 3.14 17.63 27.74
C MET A 151 3.39 17.20 29.19
N PHE A 152 4.18 16.16 29.41
CA PHE A 152 4.34 15.55 30.72
C PHE A 152 5.80 15.30 31.04
N ASN A 153 6.11 15.27 32.33
CA ASN A 153 7.43 14.91 32.82
C ASN A 153 7.81 13.49 32.34
N PRO A 154 9.05 13.27 31.84
CA PRO A 154 9.49 11.97 31.33
C PRO A 154 9.30 10.81 32.31
N TYR A 155 9.42 11.04 33.62
CA TYR A 155 9.19 9.99 34.62
C TYR A 155 7.72 9.55 34.69
N ILE A 156 6.78 10.49 34.54
CA ILE A 156 5.33 10.20 34.51
C ILE A 156 4.96 9.45 33.22
N LEU A 157 5.68 9.71 32.13
CA LEU A 157 5.44 9.11 30.82
C LEU A 157 6.00 7.70 30.65
N LEU A 158 6.88 7.24 31.54
CA LEU A 158 7.53 5.93 31.43
C LEU A 158 6.50 4.79 31.34
N ILE A 159 5.55 4.76 32.29
CA ILE A 159 4.53 3.71 32.38
C ILE A 159 3.62 3.67 31.14
N PRO A 160 2.95 4.77 30.74
CA PRO A 160 2.09 4.74 29.54
C PRO A 160 2.89 4.42 28.27
N ARG A 161 4.16 4.83 28.15
CA ARG A 161 4.99 4.45 27.00
C ARG A 161 5.33 2.97 26.97
N ILE A 162 5.59 2.33 28.11
CA ILE A 162 5.77 0.87 28.17
C ILE A 162 4.49 0.16 27.72
N ILE A 163 3.32 0.61 28.18
CA ILE A 163 2.03 0.05 27.76
C ILE A 163 1.84 0.23 26.24
N LEU A 164 2.11 1.42 25.70
CA LEU A 164 2.05 1.67 24.26
C LEU A 164 3.03 0.79 23.47
N PHE A 165 4.22 0.56 24.00
CA PHE A 165 5.20 -0.32 23.37
C PHE A 165 4.73 -1.78 23.34
N ILE A 166 4.17 -2.28 24.44
CA ILE A 166 3.60 -3.64 24.50
C ILE A 166 2.43 -3.77 23.51
N THR A 167 1.52 -2.80 23.50
CA THR A 167 0.40 -2.80 22.54
C THR A 167 0.86 -2.68 21.09
N MET A 168 1.97 -1.99 20.82
CA MET A 168 2.59 -1.92 19.50
C MET A 168 3.11 -3.29 19.06
N ILE A 169 3.76 -4.04 19.96
CA ILE A 169 4.21 -5.41 19.66
C ILE A 169 3.01 -6.31 19.34
N ILE A 170 1.94 -6.24 20.14
CA ILE A 170 0.70 -7.00 19.90
C ILE A 170 0.12 -6.65 18.52
N PHE A 171 0.06 -5.36 18.19
CA PHE A 171 -0.39 -4.89 16.88
C PHE A 171 0.46 -5.44 15.74
N ILE A 172 1.79 -5.41 15.86
CA ILE A 172 2.73 -5.94 14.86
C ILE A 172 2.50 -7.44 14.64
N VAL A 173 2.36 -8.21 15.73
CA VAL A 173 2.09 -9.66 15.65
C VAL A 173 0.76 -9.92 14.92
N PHE A 174 -0.30 -9.21 15.27
CA PHE A 174 -1.58 -9.33 14.58
C PHE A 174 -1.51 -8.89 13.11
N ALA A 175 -0.75 -7.84 12.80
CA ALA A 175 -0.56 -7.38 11.44
C ALA A 175 0.20 -8.40 10.56
N CYS A 176 0.92 -9.36 11.15
CA CYS A 176 1.55 -10.47 10.44
C CYS A 176 0.58 -11.59 10.03
N PHE A 177 -0.60 -11.72 10.64
CA PHE A 177 -1.51 -12.86 10.42
C PHE A 177 -2.10 -12.91 8.99
N GLU A 178 -2.66 -14.04 8.57
CA GLU A 178 -3.21 -14.15 7.21
C GLU A 178 -4.49 -13.34 7.06
N THR A 179 -4.74 -12.80 5.87
CA THR A 179 -6.02 -12.14 5.60
C THR A 179 -7.12 -13.19 5.58
N THR A 180 -8.14 -13.02 6.40
CA THR A 180 -9.31 -13.90 6.47
C THR A 180 -10.46 -13.31 5.65
N GLY A 181 -11.18 -14.14 4.88
CA GLY A 181 -12.43 -13.75 4.21
C GLY A 181 -12.31 -12.55 3.26
N ASN A 182 -11.45 -12.64 2.25
CA ASN A 182 -11.19 -11.56 1.28
C ASN A 182 -11.80 -11.79 -0.12
N SER A 183 -12.55 -12.88 -0.33
CA SER A 183 -13.02 -13.32 -1.65
C SER A 183 -13.85 -12.29 -2.42
N ASN A 184 -14.61 -11.45 -1.70
CA ASN A 184 -15.54 -10.48 -2.30
C ASN A 184 -15.05 -9.02 -2.25
N ARG A 185 -13.82 -8.78 -1.78
CA ARG A 185 -13.32 -7.41 -1.52
C ARG A 185 -12.20 -7.02 -2.47
N LYS A 186 -12.26 -5.78 -2.99
CA LYS A 186 -11.23 -5.25 -3.89
C LYS A 186 -9.91 -5.06 -3.12
N ARG A 187 -8.82 -5.65 -3.63
CA ARG A 187 -7.45 -5.35 -3.18
C ARG A 187 -7.10 -3.92 -3.60
N ILE A 188 -6.43 -3.20 -2.72
CA ILE A 188 -6.03 -1.80 -2.96
C ILE A 188 -4.57 -1.73 -3.46
N ASN A 189 -3.74 -2.67 -3.01
CA ASN A 189 -2.29 -2.70 -3.26
C ASN A 189 -1.79 -4.06 -3.72
#